data_AF-A0A9P4Q247-F1
#
_entry.id   AF-A0A9P4Q247-F1
#
_cell.length_a   1.000
_cell.length_b   1.000
_cell.length_c   1.000
_cell.angle_alpha   90.00
_cell.angle_beta   90.00
_cell.angle_gamma   90.00
#
_symmetry.space_group_name_H-M   'P 1'
#
loop_
_entity.id
_entity.type
_entity.pdbx_description
1 polymer ?
#
loop_
_entity_poly.entity_id
_entity_poly.type
_entity_poly.pdbx_seq_one_letter_code
_entity_poly.pdbx_strand_id
1 'polypeptide(L)'
;MDLLQTVRKEGSRGGRDTNFSWSNVKGDAQRENYLGHSLMAPVGRWQKGKDLNWYAKGETGGDADAGQSEADRRREEMRQVREAEEDAMAKALGLPPPDRSV
;
A
#
# COMPACT_ATOMS: atom_id res chain seq x y z
N MET A 1 9.78 -1.88 -47.21
CA MET A 1 8.69 -1.25 -46.44
C MET A 1 8.17 -2.28 -45.47
N ASP A 2 8.58 -2.18 -44.21
CA ASP A 2 8.09 -3.07 -43.14
C ASP A 2 6.86 -2.41 -42.50
N LEU A 3 5.69 -3.01 -42.69
CA LEU A 3 4.38 -2.48 -42.30
C LEU A 3 3.81 -3.24 -41.10
N LEU A 4 4.62 -3.48 -40.08
CA LEU A 4 4.15 -4.02 -38.81
C LEU A 4 3.81 -2.88 -37.83
N GLN A 5 2.89 -2.02 -38.26
CA GLN A 5 2.05 -1.24 -37.35
C GLN A 5 0.98 -2.18 -36.78
N THR A 6 1.34 -2.98 -35.78
CA THR A 6 0.35 -3.53 -34.84
C THR A 6 -0.05 -2.42 -33.87
N VAL A 7 -0.59 -1.32 -34.41
CA VAL A 7 -1.31 -0.33 -33.63
C VAL A 7 -2.57 -1.04 -33.15
N ARG A 8 -2.56 -1.48 -31.89
CA ARG A 8 -3.78 -1.94 -31.21
C ARG A 8 -4.80 -0.81 -31.28
N LYS A 9 -5.72 -0.92 -32.23
CA LYS A 9 -6.93 -0.09 -32.30
C LYS A 9 -7.99 -0.75 -31.44
N GLU A 10 -7.99 -0.43 -30.16
CA GLU A 10 -9.07 -0.80 -29.24
C GLU A 10 -9.95 0.43 -28.96
N GLY A 11 -11.26 0.29 -29.18
CA GLY A 11 -12.29 1.03 -28.44
C GLY A 11 -12.94 2.24 -29.13
N SER A 12 -13.94 1.99 -29.99
CA SER A 12 -14.93 2.96 -30.50
C SER A 12 -15.99 3.37 -29.46
N ARG A 13 -15.64 3.45 -28.18
CA ARG A 13 -16.52 3.90 -27.09
C ARG A 13 -15.76 4.96 -26.30
N GLY A 14 -16.16 6.22 -26.51
CA GLY A 14 -15.55 7.45 -26.00
C GLY A 14 -14.58 7.30 -24.81
N GLY A 15 -13.32 7.66 -25.06
CA GLY A 15 -12.44 8.33 -24.11
C GLY A 15 -11.87 7.53 -22.95
N ARG A 16 -12.21 6.25 -22.77
CA ARG A 16 -11.79 5.54 -21.55
C ARG A 16 -10.32 5.14 -21.52
N ASP A 17 -9.68 4.81 -22.65
CA ASP A 17 -8.39 4.09 -22.56
C ASP A 17 -7.22 4.63 -23.40
N THR A 18 -7.41 5.62 -24.29
CA THR A 18 -6.31 6.14 -25.13
C THR A 18 -5.79 7.52 -24.75
N ASN A 19 -6.63 8.39 -24.15
CA ASN A 19 -6.25 9.78 -23.86
C ASN A 19 -6.13 10.10 -22.36
N PHE A 20 -6.53 9.18 -21.48
CA PHE A 20 -6.52 9.41 -20.04
C PHE A 20 -5.35 8.67 -19.40
N SER A 21 -4.51 9.41 -18.66
CA SER A 21 -3.47 8.83 -17.83
C SER A 21 -3.33 9.60 -16.53
N TRP A 22 -3.28 8.87 -15.43
CA TRP A 22 -3.00 9.44 -14.11
C TRP A 22 -1.64 10.12 -14.03
N SER A 23 -0.66 9.74 -14.87
CA SER A 23 0.61 10.46 -14.99
C SER A 23 0.43 11.88 -15.50
N ASN A 24 -0.51 12.08 -16.44
CA ASN A 24 -0.78 13.38 -17.05
C ASN A 24 -1.56 14.26 -16.07
N VAL A 25 -2.51 13.66 -15.35
CA VAL A 25 -3.27 14.34 -14.28
C VAL A 25 -2.37 14.89 -13.17
N LYS A 26 -1.20 14.28 -12.89
CA LYS A 26 -0.23 14.81 -11.91
C LYS A 26 0.32 16.19 -12.29
N GLY A 27 0.47 16.47 -13.59
CA GLY A 27 1.00 17.73 -14.10
C GLY A 27 -0.06 18.75 -14.53
N ASP A 28 -1.34 18.40 -14.42
CA ASP A 28 -2.45 19.25 -14.83
C ASP A 28 -2.71 20.36 -13.80
N ALA A 29 -2.96 21.58 -14.27
CA ALA A 29 -3.35 22.70 -13.42
C ALA A 29 -4.72 22.46 -12.76
N GLN A 30 -5.61 21.72 -13.42
CA GLN A 30 -6.95 21.41 -12.95
C GLN A 30 -7.06 20.02 -12.32
N ARG A 31 -5.94 19.46 -11.85
CA ARG A 31 -5.85 18.12 -11.25
C ARG A 31 -6.93 17.82 -10.21
N GLU A 32 -7.30 18.80 -9.38
CA GLU A 32 -8.34 18.64 -8.35
C GLU A 32 -9.74 18.33 -8.89
N ASN A 33 -10.01 18.64 -10.15
CA ASN A 33 -11.31 18.35 -10.78
C ASN A 33 -11.44 16.88 -11.21
N TYR A 34 -10.36 16.10 -11.15
CA TYR A 34 -10.37 14.68 -11.49
C TYR A 34 -10.77 13.83 -10.28
N LEU A 35 -11.83 13.03 -10.45
CA LEU A 35 -12.28 12.10 -9.42
C LEU A 35 -11.20 11.08 -9.07
N GLY A 36 -10.75 11.07 -7.81
CA GLY A 36 -9.70 10.16 -7.34
C GLY A 36 -8.28 10.70 -7.46
N HIS A 37 -8.10 11.99 -7.80
CA HIS A 37 -6.77 12.63 -7.90
C HIS A 37 -5.94 12.58 -6.60
N SER A 38 -6.60 12.46 -5.44
CA SER A 38 -5.96 12.35 -4.12
C SER A 38 -5.22 11.02 -3.94
N LEU A 39 -5.75 9.93 -4.50
CA LEU A 39 -5.20 8.58 -4.38
C LEU A 39 -4.36 8.18 -5.62
N MET A 40 -4.85 8.50 -6.81
CA MET A 40 -4.27 8.00 -8.07
C MET A 40 -3.22 8.94 -8.69
N ALA A 41 -3.30 10.24 -8.37
CA ALA A 41 -2.30 11.24 -8.77
C ALA A 41 -1.81 12.08 -7.58
N PRO A 42 -1.27 11.46 -6.51
CA PRO A 42 -0.67 12.21 -5.41
C PRO A 42 0.56 12.99 -5.90
N VAL A 43 0.71 14.23 -5.42
CA VAL A 43 1.81 15.14 -5.78
C VAL A 43 2.39 15.80 -4.54
N GLY A 44 3.67 16.19 -4.60
CA GLY A 44 4.37 16.79 -3.46
C GLY A 44 4.95 15.78 -2.48
N ARG A 45 5.62 16.28 -1.44
CA ARG A 45 6.42 15.45 -0.50
C ARG A 45 5.59 14.65 0.50
N TRP A 46 4.35 15.09 0.77
CA TRP A 46 3.49 14.47 1.79
C TRP A 46 3.18 12.99 1.51
N GLN A 47 3.16 12.59 0.23
CA GLN A 47 2.92 11.19 -0.16
C GLN A 47 4.12 10.26 0.10
N LYS A 48 5.33 10.81 0.28
CA LYS A 48 6.56 10.01 0.40
C LYS A 48 6.51 9.20 1.70
N GLY A 49 6.63 7.87 1.57
CA GLY A 49 6.60 6.97 2.72
C GLY A 49 5.21 6.77 3.34
N LYS A 50 4.14 7.18 2.64
CA LYS A 50 2.76 6.90 3.06
C LYS A 50 2.13 5.88 2.13
N ASP A 51 1.43 4.90 2.71
CA ASP A 51 0.56 4.00 1.97
C ASP A 51 -0.84 4.61 1.90
N LEU A 52 -1.20 5.14 0.74
CA LEU A 52 -2.50 5.81 0.52
C LEU A 52 -3.67 4.81 0.46
N ASN A 53 -3.39 3.56 0.10
CA ASN A 53 -4.39 2.50 -0.04
C ASN A 53 -4.42 1.59 1.20
N TRP A 54 -3.86 2.03 2.33
CA TRP A 54 -3.82 1.25 3.57
C TRP A 54 -5.19 0.76 4.02
N TYR A 55 -6.25 1.57 3.79
CA TYR A 55 -7.63 1.23 4.15
C TYR A 55 -8.23 0.11 3.28
N ALA A 56 -7.75 -0.02 2.04
CA ALA A 56 -8.21 -1.05 1.11
C ALA A 56 -7.48 -2.38 1.34
N LYS A 57 -6.42 -2.38 2.16
CA LYS A 57 -5.72 -3.59 2.63
C LYS A 57 -6.45 -4.23 3.83
N GLY A 58 -7.76 -4.43 3.70
CA GLY A 58 -8.60 -5.17 4.64
C GLY A 58 -8.74 -6.64 4.26
N GLU A 59 -9.20 -7.47 5.20
CA GLU A 59 -9.23 -8.97 5.25
C GLU A 59 -9.74 -9.75 4.01
N THR A 60 -10.22 -9.08 2.96
CA THR A 60 -10.79 -9.73 1.77
C THR A 60 -10.10 -9.27 0.48
N GLY A 61 -9.01 -9.98 0.13
CA GLY A 61 -8.67 -10.31 -1.26
C GLY A 61 -8.10 -9.19 -2.13
N GLY A 62 -6.79 -9.23 -2.35
CA GLY A 62 -6.13 -8.51 -3.45
C GLY A 62 -4.70 -8.97 -3.72
N ASP A 63 -3.97 -9.38 -2.68
CA ASP A 63 -2.66 -10.02 -2.79
C ASP A 63 -2.55 -11.08 -1.68
N ALA A 64 -3.18 -12.23 -1.88
CA ALA A 64 -3.21 -13.30 -0.88
C ALA A 64 -1.82 -13.88 -0.55
N ASP A 65 -0.80 -13.62 -1.38
CA ASP A 65 0.55 -14.15 -1.22
C ASP A 65 1.53 -13.13 -0.60
N ALA A 66 1.45 -11.84 -1.00
CA ALA A 66 2.34 -10.80 -0.48
C ALA A 66 1.82 -10.12 0.80
N GLY A 67 0.50 -10.04 0.99
CA GLY A 67 -0.13 -9.37 2.14
C GLY A 67 -0.10 -10.19 3.44
N GLN A 68 -0.15 -11.52 3.34
CA GLN A 68 -0.01 -12.40 4.51
C GLN A 68 1.39 -12.28 5.11
N SER A 69 2.45 -12.36 4.30
CA SER A 69 3.83 -12.27 4.81
C SER A 69 4.15 -10.94 5.51
N GLU A 70 3.65 -9.80 5.01
CA GLU A 70 3.86 -8.49 5.65
C GLU A 70 3.04 -8.32 6.92
N ALA A 71 1.80 -8.82 6.95
CA ALA A 71 0.94 -8.77 8.14
C ALA A 71 1.45 -9.70 9.25
N ASP A 72 1.89 -10.90 8.88
CA ASP A 72 2.49 -11.87 9.79
C ASP A 72 3.84 -11.37 10.30
N ARG A 73 4.70 -10.81 9.45
CA ARG A 73 5.96 -10.17 9.87
C ARG A 73 5.70 -9.03 10.87
N ARG A 74 4.68 -8.19 10.62
CA ARG A 74 4.28 -7.14 11.58
C ARG A 74 3.80 -7.70 12.91
N ARG A 75 3.04 -8.80 12.89
CA ARG A 75 2.58 -9.47 14.11
C ARG A 75 3.74 -10.05 14.90
N GLU A 76 4.71 -10.64 14.24
CA GLU A 76 5.94 -11.15 14.87
C GLU A 76 6.81 -10.02 15.44
N GLU A 77 6.98 -8.93 14.70
CA GLU A 77 7.68 -7.72 15.18
C GLU A 77 6.99 -7.16 16.43
N MET A 78 5.66 -7.02 16.42
CA MET A 78 4.89 -6.57 17.58
C MET A 78 4.97 -7.55 18.75
N ARG A 79 5.01 -8.86 18.49
CA ARG A 79 5.14 -9.88 19.55
C ARG A 79 6.50 -9.78 20.22
N GLN A 80 7.58 -9.63 19.45
CA GLN A 80 8.93 -9.45 20.00
C GLN A 80 9.06 -8.18 20.84
N VAL A 81 8.47 -7.07 20.38
CA VAL A 81 8.45 -5.82 21.16
C VAL A 81 7.69 -6.03 22.46
N ARG A 82 6.50 -6.64 22.39
CA ARG A 82 5.67 -6.90 23.57
C ARG A 82 6.35 -7.83 24.59
N GLU A 83 7.04 -8.86 24.12
CA GLU A 83 7.83 -9.76 24.97
C GLU A 83 9.00 -9.02 25.65
N ALA A 84 9.70 -8.16 24.90
CA ALA A 84 10.79 -7.35 25.46
C ALA A 84 10.28 -6.32 26.50
N GLU A 85 9.11 -5.74 26.27
CA GLU A 85 8.43 -4.85 27.21
C GLU A 85 7.98 -5.61 28.48
N GLU A 86 7.45 -6.82 28.33
CA GLU A 86 7.02 -7.66 29.45
C GLU A 86 8.22 -8.08 30.32
N ASP A 87 9.34 -8.47 29.72
CA ASP A 87 10.56 -8.80 30.46
C ASP A 87 11.15 -7.59 31.19
N ALA A 88 11.15 -6.42 30.54
CA ALA A 88 11.59 -5.18 31.16
C ALA A 88 10.71 -4.80 32.35
N MET A 89 9.40 -4.99 32.22
CA MET A 89 8.42 -4.75 33.29
C MET A 89 8.57 -5.73 34.45
N ALA A 90 8.73 -7.03 34.17
CA ALA A 90 8.98 -8.05 35.19
C ALA A 90 10.26 -7.73 35.97
N LYS A 91 11.34 -7.36 35.28
CA LYS A 91 12.60 -6.94 35.90
C LYS A 91 12.44 -5.69 36.78
N ALA A 92 11.67 -4.70 36.32
CA ALA A 92 11.41 -3.48 37.09
C ALA A 92 10.57 -3.76 38.35
N LEU A 93 9.65 -4.73 38.29
CA LEU A 93 8.81 -5.16 39.41
C LEU A 93 9.47 -6.20 40.31
N GLY A 94 10.68 -6.66 39.99
CA GLY A 94 11.39 -7.71 40.73
C GLY A 94 10.75 -9.10 40.59
N LEU A 95 9.94 -9.31 39.55
CA LEU A 95 9.29 -10.58 39.24
C LEU A 95 10.17 -11.41 38.30
N PRO A 96 10.15 -12.75 38.40
CA PRO A 96 10.84 -13.62 37.45
C PRO A 96 10.24 -13.46 36.03
N PRO A 97 11.05 -13.67 34.97
CA PRO A 97 10.55 -13.61 33.59
C PRO A 97 9.46 -14.68 33.35
N PRO A 98 8.45 -14.39 32.53
CA PRO A 98 7.37 -15.32 32.23
C PRO A 98 7.90 -16.60 31.56
N ASP A 99 7.40 -17.76 31.98
CA ASP A 99 7.73 -19.06 31.38
C ASP A 99 7.04 -19.19 30.01
N ARG A 100 7.83 -19.41 28.96
CA ARG A 100 7.40 -19.41 27.56
C ARG A 100 7.32 -20.81 26.95
N SER A 101 7.25 -21.85 27.79
CA SER A 101 7.26 -23.26 27.38
C SER A 101 5.91 -23.83 26.90
N VAL A 102 4.95 -22.98 26.48
CA VAL A 102 3.60 -23.39 26.07
C VAL A 102 3.29 -22.98 24.64
#